data_AF-A0A7S0B947-F1
#
_entry.id   AF-A0A7S0B947-F1
#
_cell.length_a   1.000
_cell.length_b   1.000
_cell.length_c   1.000
_cell.angle_alpha   90.00
_cell.angle_beta   90.00
_cell.angle_gamma   90.00
#
_symmetry.space_group_name_H-M   'P 1'
#
loop_
_entity.id
_entity.type
_entity.pdbx_description
1 polymer ?
#
loop_
_entity_poly.entity_id
_entity_poly.type
_entity_poly.pdbx_seq_one_letter_code
_entity_poly.pdbx_strand_id
1 'polypeptide(L)'
;LKKTKKTMKHRFWSEVFEGAKLFYLSGLQYGRYHRLEVQNLARFIAVTKGPLLSWRQSHPYLLGLRWEDQTDPTLPREAPRRLDLYGYVYGGRLREGAQVHLAGVGDFPITAMKALPDPCPPPESIEAERNKAKGEKVKKKNVLRTLAERHRLVYAPGSDVGSITVDSDAMYIHLPEVQVGFTQREGEAEGKELPEAVRLVREMQDGHGAWDRAASARPGLKLLSGSTSRLPEGAGEAAEAKDRQPGPA
;
A
#
# COMPACT_ATOMS: atom_id res chain seq x y z
N LEU A 1 8.88 -25.47 35.39
CA LEU A 1 8.73 -25.30 33.92
C LEU A 1 8.60 -26.62 33.13
N LYS A 2 9.52 -27.60 33.27
CA LYS A 2 9.52 -28.84 32.45
C LYS A 2 8.23 -29.67 32.55
N LYS A 3 7.70 -29.86 33.76
CA LYS A 3 6.43 -30.59 34.01
C LYS A 3 5.26 -29.93 33.28
N THR A 4 5.10 -28.61 33.41
CA THR A 4 4.06 -27.82 32.73
C THR A 4 4.18 -27.92 31.21
N LYS A 5 5.40 -27.82 30.64
CA LYS A 5 5.63 -28.01 29.20
C LYS A 5 5.16 -29.39 28.73
N LYS A 6 5.44 -30.44 29.51
CA LYS A 6 5.00 -31.81 29.21
C LYS A 6 3.47 -31.91 29.24
N THR A 7 2.82 -31.38 30.28
CA THR A 7 1.35 -31.37 30.40
C THR A 7 0.68 -30.64 29.25
N MET A 8 1.15 -29.43 28.91
CA MET A 8 0.62 -28.66 27.78
C MET A 8 0.84 -29.35 26.44
N LYS A 9 2.01 -29.97 26.24
CA LYS A 9 2.28 -30.76 25.04
C LYS A 9 1.31 -31.93 24.90
N HIS A 10 1.06 -32.70 25.97
CA HIS A 10 0.12 -33.82 25.91
C HIS A 10 -1.31 -33.35 25.66
N ARG A 11 -1.75 -32.25 26.29
CA ARG A 11 -3.06 -31.66 26.03
C ARG A 11 -3.21 -31.18 24.59
N PHE A 12 -2.19 -30.51 24.06
CA PHE A 12 -2.17 -30.07 22.66
C PHE A 12 -2.26 -31.25 21.69
N TRP A 13 -1.58 -32.36 22.00
CA TRP A 13 -1.67 -33.58 21.19
C TRP A 13 -3.05 -34.23 21.21
N SER A 14 -3.73 -34.24 22.35
CA SER A 14 -5.10 -34.77 22.42
C SER A 14 -6.13 -33.89 21.71
N GLU A 15 -5.93 -32.56 21.68
CA GLU A 15 -6.87 -31.62 21.06
C GLU A 15 -6.69 -31.49 19.54
N VAL A 16 -5.45 -31.61 19.04
CA VAL A 16 -5.12 -31.35 17.63
C VAL A 16 -4.87 -32.65 16.87
N PHE A 17 -3.72 -33.28 17.13
CA PHE A 17 -3.40 -34.66 16.72
C PHE A 17 -2.12 -35.10 17.43
N GLU A 18 -1.93 -36.42 17.55
CA GLU A 18 -0.76 -36.98 18.21
C GLU A 18 0.55 -36.63 17.48
N GLY A 19 1.52 -36.10 18.21
CA GLY A 19 2.81 -35.71 17.64
C GLY A 19 2.83 -34.30 17.02
N ALA A 20 1.78 -33.50 17.17
CA ALA A 20 1.77 -32.11 16.72
C ALA A 20 2.97 -31.30 17.28
N LYS A 21 3.57 -30.45 16.45
CA LYS A 21 4.78 -29.71 16.81
C LYS A 21 4.43 -28.49 17.69
N LEU A 22 5.02 -28.43 18.88
CA LEU A 22 4.90 -27.27 19.78
C LEU A 22 6.23 -26.51 19.84
N PHE A 23 6.18 -25.19 19.67
CA PHE A 23 7.32 -24.28 19.79
C PHE A 23 7.30 -23.57 21.14
N TYR A 24 8.48 -23.33 21.72
CA TYR A 24 8.61 -22.60 22.98
C TYR A 24 9.38 -21.31 22.72
N LEU A 25 8.79 -20.17 23.09
CA LEU A 25 9.43 -18.87 23.04
C LEU A 25 9.86 -18.50 24.47
N SER A 26 11.14 -18.18 24.68
CA SER A 26 11.73 -18.05 26.01
C SER A 26 11.47 -16.70 26.68
N GLY A 27 11.06 -15.67 25.91
CA GLY A 27 10.71 -14.34 26.42
C GLY A 27 10.88 -13.25 25.37
N LEU A 28 10.69 -12.00 25.80
CA LEU A 28 10.89 -10.80 24.99
C LEU A 28 12.21 -10.12 25.35
N GLN A 29 12.95 -9.68 24.34
CA GLN A 29 14.15 -8.85 24.45
C GLN A 29 13.91 -7.59 23.59
N TYR A 30 13.97 -6.41 24.20
CA TYR A 30 13.69 -5.13 23.52
C TYR A 30 12.33 -5.11 22.78
N GLY A 31 11.29 -5.67 23.40
CA GLY A 31 9.95 -5.76 22.81
C GLY A 31 9.81 -6.78 21.67
N ARG A 32 10.84 -7.58 21.37
CA ARG A 32 10.82 -8.59 20.31
C ARG A 32 11.14 -9.98 20.85
N TYR A 33 10.62 -11.02 20.20
CA TYR A 33 11.00 -12.40 20.51
C TYR A 33 12.44 -12.71 20.10
N HIS A 34 13.02 -13.74 20.72
CA HIS A 34 14.39 -14.13 20.42
C HIS A 34 14.54 -14.62 18.97
N ARG A 35 15.49 -14.04 18.24
CA ARG A 35 15.63 -14.21 16.78
C ARG A 35 15.76 -15.68 16.35
N LEU A 36 16.53 -16.49 17.07
CA LEU A 36 16.74 -17.90 16.74
C LEU A 36 15.47 -18.74 16.87
N GLU A 37 14.64 -18.45 17.88
CA GLU A 37 13.38 -19.15 18.13
C GLU A 37 12.35 -18.82 17.05
N VAL A 38 12.23 -17.54 16.70
CA VAL A 38 11.37 -17.06 15.60
C VAL A 38 11.84 -17.64 14.25
N GLN A 39 13.15 -17.69 14.00
CA GLN A 39 13.68 -18.27 12.76
C GLN A 39 13.35 -19.77 12.63
N ASN A 40 13.41 -20.51 13.74
CA ASN A 40 13.04 -21.93 13.76
C ASN A 40 11.54 -22.14 13.51
N LEU A 41 10.69 -21.29 14.11
CA LEU A 41 9.26 -21.28 13.86
C LEU A 41 8.94 -20.95 12.39
N ALA A 42 9.55 -19.89 11.85
CA ALA A 42 9.36 -19.47 10.47
C ALA A 42 9.77 -20.57 9.48
N ARG A 43 10.89 -21.28 9.74
CA ARG A 43 11.32 -22.42 8.92
C ARG A 43 10.27 -23.53 8.90
N PHE A 44 9.62 -23.80 10.03
CA PHE A 44 8.58 -24.82 10.11
C PHE A 44 7.32 -24.41 9.33
N ILE A 45 6.85 -23.17 9.51
CA ILE A 45 5.68 -22.65 8.79
C ILE A 45 5.92 -22.66 7.28
N ALA A 46 7.11 -22.25 6.82
CA ALA A 46 7.44 -22.16 5.40
C ALA A 46 7.37 -23.49 4.64
N VAL A 47 7.57 -24.64 5.32
CA VAL A 47 7.55 -25.98 4.71
C VAL A 47 6.22 -26.69 4.96
N THR A 48 5.42 -26.22 5.91
CA THR A 48 4.17 -26.86 6.30
C THR A 48 3.12 -26.71 5.20
N LYS A 49 2.55 -27.84 4.75
CA LYS A 49 1.42 -27.87 3.83
C LYS A 49 0.16 -28.20 4.61
N GLY A 50 -0.85 -27.35 4.53
CA GLY A 50 -2.15 -27.60 5.14
C GLY A 50 -2.99 -28.58 4.30
N PRO A 51 -3.92 -29.31 4.93
CA PRO A 51 -4.93 -30.06 4.19
C PRO A 51 -5.86 -29.11 3.44
N LEU A 52 -6.30 -29.52 2.26
CA LEU A 52 -7.31 -28.78 1.50
C LEU A 52 -8.69 -29.13 2.05
N LEU A 53 -9.41 -28.12 2.56
CA LEU A 53 -10.77 -28.29 3.06
C LEU A 53 -11.76 -28.27 1.89
N SER A 54 -12.71 -29.22 1.88
CA SER A 54 -13.72 -29.34 0.82
C SER A 54 -14.53 -28.04 0.64
N TRP A 55 -14.90 -27.38 1.75
CA TRP A 55 -15.58 -26.09 1.74
C TRP A 55 -14.78 -25.01 0.98
N ARG A 56 -13.49 -24.89 1.27
CA ARG A 56 -12.60 -23.90 0.64
C ARG A 56 -12.35 -24.20 -0.84
N GLN A 57 -12.44 -25.46 -1.26
CA GLN A 57 -12.31 -25.82 -2.68
C GLN A 57 -13.59 -25.55 -3.46
N SER A 58 -14.76 -25.74 -2.84
CA SER A 58 -16.06 -25.62 -3.49
C SER A 58 -16.59 -24.18 -3.54
N HIS A 59 -16.19 -23.31 -2.61
CA HIS A 59 -16.71 -21.95 -2.50
C HIS A 59 -15.62 -20.92 -2.83
N PRO A 60 -15.89 -19.93 -3.70
CA PRO A 60 -15.02 -18.79 -3.85
C PRO A 60 -15.08 -17.92 -2.59
N TYR A 61 -13.93 -17.46 -2.11
CA TYR A 61 -13.86 -16.52 -1.00
C TYR A 61 -12.72 -15.53 -1.20
N LEU A 62 -12.83 -14.35 -0.60
CA LEU A 62 -11.83 -13.31 -0.66
C LEU A 62 -11.55 -12.81 0.75
N LEU A 63 -10.28 -12.62 1.07
CA LEU A 63 -9.87 -11.90 2.26
C LEU A 63 -9.65 -10.44 1.87
N GLY A 64 -10.50 -9.53 2.34
CA GLY A 64 -10.39 -8.09 2.09
C GLY A 64 -9.18 -7.53 2.80
N LEU A 65 -8.11 -7.24 2.06
CA LEU A 65 -6.88 -6.64 2.59
C LEU A 65 -6.99 -5.11 2.66
N ARG A 66 -7.73 -4.52 1.73
CA ARG A 66 -8.01 -3.07 1.66
C ARG A 66 -9.46 -2.90 1.23
N TRP A 67 -10.11 -1.85 1.73
CA TRP A 67 -11.43 -1.45 1.29
C TRP A 67 -11.46 0.06 1.10
N GLU A 68 -12.30 0.53 0.18
CA GLU A 68 -12.49 1.96 -0.09
C GLU A 68 -13.99 2.25 -0.22
N ASP A 69 -14.43 3.38 0.32
CA ASP A 69 -15.79 3.88 0.12
C ASP A 69 -15.84 4.72 -1.16
N GLN A 70 -16.65 4.30 -2.13
CA GLN A 70 -16.88 5.02 -3.40
C GLN A 70 -18.12 5.92 -3.33
N THR A 71 -18.74 6.06 -2.16
CA THR A 71 -19.92 6.89 -1.96
C THR A 71 -19.55 8.37 -1.98
N ASP A 72 -20.39 9.20 -2.61
CA ASP A 72 -20.20 10.65 -2.62
C ASP A 72 -20.16 11.21 -1.18
N PRO A 73 -19.15 12.02 -0.81
CA PRO A 73 -19.02 12.56 0.55
C PRO A 73 -20.18 13.47 0.97
N THR A 74 -20.97 13.98 0.02
CA THR A 74 -22.14 14.81 0.30
C THR A 74 -23.35 14.03 0.82
N LEU A 75 -23.37 12.69 0.64
CA LEU A 75 -24.50 11.86 1.06
C LEU A 75 -24.55 11.68 2.59
N PRO A 76 -25.76 11.57 3.17
CA PRO A 76 -25.93 11.42 4.61
C PRO A 76 -25.36 10.09 5.10
N ARG A 77 -25.01 10.04 6.39
CA ARG A 77 -24.28 8.90 6.97
C ARG A 77 -25.02 7.56 6.83
N GLU A 78 -26.35 7.59 6.86
CA GLU A 78 -27.27 6.45 6.85
C GLU A 78 -27.61 5.95 5.44
N ALA A 79 -27.17 6.66 4.39
CA ALA A 79 -27.40 6.23 3.01
C ALA A 79 -26.68 4.90 2.71
N PRO A 80 -27.22 4.07 1.81
CA PRO A 80 -26.53 2.87 1.35
C PRO A 80 -25.20 3.25 0.68
N ARG A 81 -24.12 2.60 1.12
CA ARG A 81 -22.76 2.88 0.64
C ARG A 81 -22.31 1.87 -0.39
N ARG A 82 -21.50 2.33 -1.35
CA ARG A 82 -20.82 1.47 -2.31
C ARG A 82 -19.38 1.27 -1.87
N LEU A 83 -19.04 0.04 -1.52
CA LEU A 83 -17.70 -0.32 -1.06
C LEU A 83 -16.96 -1.11 -2.13
N ASP A 84 -15.71 -0.74 -2.36
CA ASP A 84 -14.77 -1.51 -3.17
C ASP A 84 -13.86 -2.31 -2.26
N LEU A 85 -13.81 -3.63 -2.46
CA LEU A 85 -13.00 -4.56 -1.66
C LEU A 85 -11.84 -5.09 -2.50
N TYR A 86 -10.63 -4.92 -1.98
CA TYR A 86 -9.40 -5.37 -2.61
C TYR A 86 -8.81 -6.54 -1.82
N GLY A 87 -8.42 -7.59 -2.53
CA GLY A 87 -7.82 -8.76 -1.92
C GLY A 87 -7.54 -9.85 -2.93
N TYR A 88 -7.00 -10.96 -2.43
CA TYR A 88 -6.77 -12.15 -3.23
C TYR A 88 -8.02 -13.04 -3.20
N VAL A 89 -8.41 -13.54 -4.37
CA VAL A 89 -9.48 -14.51 -4.52
C VAL A 89 -8.92 -15.92 -4.31
N TYR A 90 -9.58 -16.71 -3.48
CA TYR A 90 -9.21 -18.08 -3.16
C TYR A 90 -10.38 -19.04 -3.44
N GLY A 91 -10.05 -20.32 -3.58
CA GLY A 91 -11.04 -21.38 -3.74
C GLY A 91 -11.60 -21.44 -5.17
N GLY A 92 -12.92 -21.33 -5.29
CA GLY A 92 -13.64 -21.38 -6.56
C GLY A 92 -13.51 -20.11 -7.40
N ARG A 93 -14.19 -20.10 -8.56
CA ARG A 93 -14.25 -18.93 -9.45
C ARG A 93 -15.33 -17.97 -8.98
N LEU A 94 -14.95 -16.72 -8.71
CA LEU A 94 -15.88 -15.63 -8.42
C LEU A 94 -16.37 -14.97 -9.73
N ARG A 95 -17.61 -14.49 -9.75
CA ARG A 95 -18.27 -13.87 -10.92
C ARG A 95 -19.04 -12.63 -10.50
N GLU A 96 -19.17 -11.67 -11.41
CA GLU A 96 -20.06 -10.53 -11.26
C GLU A 96 -21.52 -11.00 -11.15
N GLY A 97 -22.32 -10.29 -10.37
CA GLY A 97 -23.71 -10.64 -10.06
C GLY A 97 -23.88 -11.79 -9.06
N ALA A 98 -22.81 -12.48 -8.66
CA ALA A 98 -22.90 -13.49 -7.62
C ALA A 98 -23.23 -12.86 -6.26
N GLN A 99 -24.03 -13.57 -5.46
CA GLN A 99 -24.30 -13.21 -4.07
C GLN A 99 -23.10 -13.56 -3.21
N VAL A 100 -22.65 -12.62 -2.38
CA VAL A 100 -21.57 -12.80 -1.42
C VAL A 100 -22.05 -12.45 -0.02
N HIS A 101 -21.65 -13.26 0.95
CA HIS A 101 -21.88 -12.99 2.36
C HIS A 101 -20.65 -12.27 2.94
N LEU A 102 -20.84 -11.06 3.42
CA LEU A 102 -19.86 -10.33 4.20
C LEU A 102 -20.07 -10.70 5.68
N ALA A 103 -19.09 -11.40 6.24
CA ALA A 103 -19.15 -11.90 7.62
C ALA A 103 -19.38 -10.74 8.61
N GLY A 104 -20.50 -10.80 9.34
CA GLY A 104 -20.89 -9.78 10.32
C GLY A 104 -21.64 -8.57 9.75
N VAL A 105 -21.84 -8.49 8.43
CA VAL A 105 -22.58 -7.39 7.78
C VAL A 105 -23.86 -7.90 7.13
N GLY A 106 -23.77 -8.92 6.27
CA GLY A 106 -24.93 -9.46 5.56
C GLY A 106 -24.62 -9.94 4.14
N ASP A 107 -25.67 -10.20 3.36
CA ASP A 107 -25.59 -10.69 1.98
C ASP A 107 -25.72 -9.55 0.98
N PHE A 108 -24.83 -9.53 -0.01
CA PHE A 108 -24.78 -8.48 -1.04
C PHE A 108 -24.46 -9.07 -2.42
N PRO A 109 -25.02 -8.54 -3.52
CA PRO A 109 -24.59 -8.89 -4.87
C PRO A 109 -23.27 -8.18 -5.22
N ILE A 110 -22.43 -8.85 -6.02
CA ILE A 110 -21.25 -8.20 -6.62
C ILE A 110 -21.67 -7.37 -7.82
N THR A 111 -21.48 -6.05 -7.76
CA THR A 111 -21.82 -5.13 -8.85
C THR A 111 -20.81 -5.21 -10.02
N ALA A 112 -19.51 -5.20 -9.72
CA ALA A 112 -18.44 -5.21 -10.71
C ALA A 112 -17.18 -5.86 -10.14
N MET A 113 -16.34 -6.43 -11.01
CA MET A 113 -15.07 -7.03 -10.64
C MET A 113 -13.97 -6.62 -11.62
N LYS A 114 -12.79 -6.29 -11.09
CA LYS A 114 -11.61 -5.97 -11.89
C LYS A 114 -10.39 -6.71 -11.35
N ALA A 115 -9.70 -7.42 -12.23
CA ALA A 115 -8.40 -8.01 -11.91
C ALA A 115 -7.33 -6.90 -11.91
N LEU A 116 -6.53 -6.85 -10.85
CA LEU A 116 -5.43 -5.92 -10.68
C LEU A 116 -4.09 -6.67 -10.71
N PRO A 117 -2.97 -6.00 -11.08
CA PRO A 117 -1.65 -6.60 -10.95
C PRO A 117 -1.36 -6.95 -9.49
N ASP A 118 -0.69 -8.08 -9.28
CA ASP A 118 -0.35 -8.56 -7.93
C ASP A 118 0.67 -7.60 -7.27
N PRO A 119 0.37 -7.03 -6.08
CA PRO A 119 1.31 -6.19 -5.36
C PRO A 119 2.50 -6.95 -4.77
N CYS A 120 2.40 -8.28 -4.61
CA CYS A 120 3.46 -9.14 -4.10
C CYS A 120 3.66 -10.37 -5.00
N PRO A 121 4.15 -10.16 -6.24
CA PRO A 121 4.32 -11.23 -7.19
C PRO A 121 5.34 -12.27 -6.72
N PRO A 122 5.17 -13.56 -7.06
CA PRO A 122 6.13 -14.59 -6.71
C PRO A 122 7.51 -14.29 -7.32
N PRO A 123 8.61 -14.71 -6.68
CA PRO A 123 9.97 -14.42 -7.17
C PRO A 123 10.21 -14.95 -8.59
N GLU A 124 9.53 -16.03 -8.98
CA GLU A 124 9.61 -16.59 -10.33
C GLU A 124 9.07 -15.64 -11.39
N SER A 125 7.98 -14.91 -11.14
CA SER A 125 7.42 -13.96 -12.10
C SER A 125 8.28 -12.70 -12.20
N ILE A 126 8.77 -12.19 -11.06
CA ILE A 126 9.70 -11.04 -11.00
C ILE A 126 10.95 -11.31 -11.84
N GLU A 127 11.58 -12.47 -11.66
CA GLU A 127 12.78 -12.81 -12.43
C GLU A 127 12.47 -13.08 -13.91
N ALA A 128 11.33 -13.66 -14.23
CA ALA A 128 10.89 -13.88 -15.61
C ALA A 128 10.70 -12.55 -16.35
N GLU A 129 10.03 -11.57 -15.75
CA GLU A 129 9.84 -10.23 -16.33
C GLU A 129 11.18 -9.51 -16.54
N ARG A 130 12.08 -9.57 -15.56
CA ARG A 130 13.40 -8.98 -15.69
C ARG A 130 14.22 -9.64 -16.80
N ASN A 131 14.18 -10.96 -16.91
CA ASN A 131 14.93 -11.68 -17.94
C ASN A 131 14.37 -11.38 -19.34
N LYS A 132 13.04 -11.22 -19.47
CA LYS A 132 12.41 -10.70 -20.70
C LYS A 132 12.92 -9.31 -21.06
N ALA A 133 12.97 -8.39 -20.09
CA ALA A 133 13.49 -7.04 -20.31
C ALA A 133 14.99 -7.01 -20.69
N LYS A 134 15.78 -7.98 -20.23
CA LYS A 134 17.22 -8.09 -20.53
C LYS A 134 17.56 -8.97 -21.72
N GLY A 135 16.58 -9.60 -22.38
CA GLY A 135 16.80 -10.52 -23.50
C GLY A 135 17.62 -11.78 -23.15
N GLU A 136 17.83 -12.08 -21.86
CA GLU A 136 18.65 -13.21 -21.41
C GLU A 136 17.82 -14.49 -21.26
N LYS A 137 18.37 -15.63 -21.72
CA LYS A 137 17.76 -16.95 -21.52
C LYS A 137 17.60 -17.24 -20.02
N VAL A 138 16.38 -17.62 -19.64
CA VAL A 138 15.99 -17.98 -18.25
C VAL A 138 16.95 -19.04 -17.69
N LYS A 139 17.83 -18.64 -16.76
CA LYS A 139 18.66 -19.60 -16.01
C LYS A 139 17.75 -20.39 -15.07
N LYS A 140 17.61 -21.70 -15.34
CA LYS A 140 16.67 -22.65 -14.70
C LYS A 140 16.69 -22.63 -13.16
N LYS A 141 15.49 -22.64 -12.56
CA LYS A 141 14.97 -23.24 -11.30
C LYS A 141 15.86 -23.44 -10.06
N ASN A 142 17.15 -23.75 -10.18
CA ASN A 142 18.05 -24.02 -9.04
C ASN A 142 18.61 -22.75 -8.36
N VAL A 143 18.44 -21.57 -8.97
CA VAL A 143 18.93 -20.27 -8.45
C VAL A 143 18.06 -19.76 -7.29
N LEU A 144 16.79 -20.18 -7.20
CA LEU A 144 15.84 -19.68 -6.19
C LEU A 144 15.80 -20.49 -4.88
N ARG A 145 16.85 -21.26 -4.56
CA ARG A 145 16.93 -21.93 -3.24
C ARG A 145 17.06 -20.95 -2.08
N THR A 146 17.65 -19.78 -2.33
CA THR A 146 17.80 -18.70 -1.34
C THR A 146 17.01 -17.49 -1.82
N LEU A 147 16.18 -16.92 -0.94
CA LEU A 147 15.40 -15.73 -1.25
C LEU A 147 16.29 -14.48 -1.16
N ALA A 148 16.53 -13.85 -2.31
CA ALA A 148 17.23 -12.57 -2.40
C ALA A 148 16.42 -11.46 -1.69
N GLU A 149 17.12 -10.45 -1.16
CA GLU A 149 16.49 -9.36 -0.39
C GLU A 149 15.44 -8.59 -1.20
N ARG A 150 15.71 -8.32 -2.48
CA ARG A 150 14.75 -7.72 -3.42
C ARG A 150 13.43 -8.47 -3.58
N HIS A 151 13.38 -9.76 -3.25
CA HIS A 151 12.16 -10.57 -3.35
C HIS A 151 11.40 -10.65 -2.01
N ARG A 152 11.90 -10.01 -0.94
CA ARG A 152 11.25 -9.96 0.38
C ARG A 152 10.27 -8.79 0.41
N LEU A 153 9.23 -8.90 -0.42
CA LEU A 153 8.17 -7.91 -0.50
C LEU A 153 7.16 -8.12 0.65
N VAL A 154 6.57 -7.02 1.11
CA VAL A 154 5.52 -7.00 2.13
C VAL A 154 4.40 -6.11 1.61
N TYR A 155 3.20 -6.66 1.53
CA TYR A 155 1.98 -5.91 1.22
C TYR A 155 1.05 -5.96 2.42
N ALA A 156 0.93 -4.83 3.11
CA ALA A 156 0.10 -4.66 4.29
C ALA A 156 -0.54 -3.26 4.27
N PRO A 157 -1.57 -3.04 3.44
CA PRO A 157 -2.13 -1.70 3.20
C PRO A 157 -2.80 -1.09 4.45
N GLY A 158 -3.29 -1.90 5.39
CA GLY A 158 -3.86 -1.45 6.66
C GLY A 158 -2.87 -1.50 7.83
N SER A 159 -1.57 -1.47 7.59
CA SER A 159 -0.55 -1.51 8.63
C SER A 159 0.60 -0.58 8.31
N ASP A 160 1.32 -0.18 9.35
CA ASP A 160 2.49 0.67 9.23
C ASP A 160 3.64 -0.10 8.59
N VAL A 161 4.01 0.28 7.37
CA VAL A 161 5.12 -0.34 6.64
C VAL A 161 6.26 0.66 6.54
N GLY A 162 7.32 0.39 7.29
CA GLY A 162 8.51 1.25 7.32
C GLY A 162 8.21 2.57 8.05
N SER A 163 8.22 3.67 7.31
CA SER A 163 7.96 5.02 7.82
C SER A 163 6.61 5.57 7.34
N ILE A 164 5.77 4.77 6.68
CA ILE A 164 4.51 5.23 6.12
C ILE A 164 3.37 4.49 6.82
N THR A 165 2.40 5.25 7.27
CA THR A 165 1.12 4.75 7.76
C THR A 165 0.03 5.35 6.87
N VAL A 166 -0.92 4.50 6.48
CA VAL A 166 -2.03 4.91 5.59
C VAL A 166 -3.32 4.68 6.36
N ASP A 167 -4.06 5.75 6.57
CA ASP A 167 -5.44 5.73 7.02
C ASP A 167 -6.37 5.93 5.82
N SER A 168 -7.68 5.82 6.05
CA SER A 168 -8.72 5.95 5.02
C SER A 168 -8.66 7.31 4.32
N ASP A 169 -8.26 8.36 5.05
CA ASP A 169 -8.38 9.75 4.60
C ASP A 169 -7.01 10.43 4.47
N ALA A 170 -5.97 9.87 5.10
CA ALA A 170 -4.69 10.53 5.27
C ALA A 170 -3.54 9.53 5.26
N MET A 171 -2.38 9.99 4.77
CA MET A 171 -1.13 9.25 4.85
C MET A 171 -0.20 9.97 5.83
N TYR A 172 0.27 9.27 6.85
CA TYR A 172 1.26 9.81 7.78
C TYR A 172 2.63 9.25 7.43
N ILE A 173 3.62 10.14 7.37
CA ILE A 173 5.01 9.75 7.15
C ILE A 173 5.80 10.11 8.41
N HIS A 174 6.41 9.10 9.02
CA HIS A 174 7.29 9.28 10.17
C HIS A 174 8.71 9.63 9.69
N LEU A 175 9.06 10.92 9.71
CA LEU A 175 10.41 11.38 9.41
C LEU A 175 11.24 11.52 10.70
N PRO A 176 12.50 11.05 10.73
CA PRO A 176 13.42 11.37 11.82
C PRO A 176 13.63 12.88 11.94
N GLU A 177 13.72 13.42 13.16
CA GLU A 177 13.85 14.87 13.41
C GLU A 177 15.03 15.54 12.70
N VAL A 178 16.09 14.79 12.41
CA VAL A 178 17.27 15.27 11.67
C VAL A 178 16.94 15.59 10.20
N GLN A 179 15.92 14.96 9.64
CA GLN A 179 15.46 15.18 8.25
C GLN A 179 14.36 16.25 8.16
N VAL A 180 13.79 16.65 9.29
CA VAL A 180 12.73 17.65 9.39
C VAL A 180 13.34 19.04 9.57
N GLY A 181 13.79 19.63 8.45
CA GLY A 181 14.45 20.94 8.40
C GLY A 181 13.60 22.09 7.88
N PHE A 182 12.48 21.80 7.21
CA PHE A 182 11.70 22.81 6.47
C PHE A 182 10.41 23.23 7.17
N THR A 183 9.83 22.38 8.02
CA THR A 183 8.65 22.74 8.83
C THR A 183 9.06 23.66 9.99
N GLN A 184 8.19 24.63 10.31
CA GLN A 184 8.36 25.50 11.48
C GLN A 184 8.15 24.68 12.76
N ARG A 185 9.08 24.80 13.71
CA ARG A 185 8.97 24.13 15.02
C ARG A 185 8.28 25.06 16.00
N GLU A 186 7.40 24.51 16.83
CA GLU A 186 6.78 25.27 17.92
C GLU A 186 7.87 25.77 18.89
N GLY A 187 8.03 27.09 19.01
CA GLY A 187 9.07 27.72 19.82
C GLY A 187 10.31 28.21 19.06
N GLU A 188 10.37 28.10 17.73
CA GLU A 188 11.35 28.85 16.94
C GLU A 188 11.01 30.36 16.97
N ALA A 189 11.81 31.15 17.68
CA ALA A 189 11.69 32.60 17.67
C ALA A 189 11.88 33.15 16.24
N GLU A 190 11.03 34.10 15.83
CA GLU A 190 10.98 34.75 14.51
C GLU A 190 12.28 35.49 14.08
N GLY A 191 13.39 35.35 14.83
CA GLY A 191 14.65 36.06 14.61
C GLY A 191 15.91 35.18 14.55
N LYS A 192 15.79 33.84 14.46
CA LYS A 192 16.96 33.00 14.15
C LYS A 192 17.29 33.12 12.66
N GLU A 193 18.56 33.40 12.33
CA GLU A 193 19.06 33.33 10.95
C GLU A 193 18.92 31.89 10.44
N LEU A 194 17.83 31.63 9.73
CA LEU A 194 17.61 30.36 9.04
C LEU A 194 18.50 30.33 7.79
N PRO A 195 19.03 29.14 7.41
CA PRO A 195 19.67 28.99 6.11
C PRO A 195 18.75 29.48 4.98
N GLU A 196 19.33 30.13 3.97
CA GLU A 196 18.58 30.69 2.83
C GLU A 196 17.61 29.68 2.20
N ALA A 197 18.07 28.42 2.07
CA ALA A 197 17.25 27.33 1.55
C ALA A 197 16.01 27.04 2.40
N VAL A 198 16.09 27.14 3.72
CA VAL A 198 14.95 26.92 4.62
C VAL A 198 13.96 28.07 4.52
N ARG A 199 14.45 29.31 4.44
CA ARG A 199 13.62 30.51 4.28
C ARG A 199 12.83 30.47 2.97
N LEU A 200 13.51 30.16 1.86
CA LEU A 200 12.88 30.08 0.54
C LEU A 200 11.78 29.02 0.49
N VAL A 201 12.02 27.83 1.04
CA VAL A 201 11.03 26.75 1.03
C VAL A 201 9.82 27.11 1.89
N ARG A 202 10.02 27.72 3.07
CA ARG A 202 8.90 28.16 3.93
C ARG A 202 8.06 29.25 3.26
N GLU A 203 8.69 30.26 2.68
CA GLU A 203 8.00 31.31 1.93
C GLU A 203 7.21 30.74 0.73
N MET A 204 7.75 29.72 0.07
CA MET A 204 7.07 29.02 -1.03
C MET A 204 5.89 28.16 -0.55
N GLN A 205 5.95 27.58 0.64
CA GLN A 205 4.87 26.80 1.23
C GLN A 205 3.66 27.68 1.58
N ASP A 206 3.90 28.87 2.12
CA ASP A 206 2.83 29.83 2.47
C ASP A 206 2.26 30.55 1.24
N GLY A 207 3.07 30.65 0.18
CA GLY A 207 2.79 31.38 -1.05
C GLY A 207 1.79 30.70 -2.02
N HIS A 208 0.68 30.15 -1.52
CA HIS A 208 -0.42 29.73 -2.39
C HIS A 208 -0.94 30.94 -3.19
N GLY A 209 -0.71 30.94 -4.51
CA GLY A 209 -1.07 32.04 -5.43
C GLY A 209 -0.02 33.14 -5.59
N ALA A 210 1.19 33.00 -5.05
CA ALA A 210 2.30 33.92 -5.34
C ALA A 210 2.80 33.76 -6.78
N TRP A 211 2.83 32.53 -7.29
CA TRP A 211 3.23 32.22 -8.67
C TRP A 211 2.22 32.72 -9.70
N ASP A 212 0.92 32.55 -9.47
CA ASP A 212 -0.13 33.05 -10.38
C ASP A 212 -0.16 34.59 -10.41
N ARG A 213 0.07 35.23 -9.26
CA ARG A 213 0.24 36.70 -9.19
C ARG A 213 1.52 37.17 -9.87
N ALA A 214 2.64 36.46 -9.70
CA ALA A 214 3.89 36.79 -10.40
C ALA A 214 3.79 36.55 -11.91
N ALA A 215 3.08 35.51 -12.35
CA ALA A 215 2.86 35.19 -13.75
C ALA A 215 1.94 36.23 -14.43
N SER A 216 0.85 36.63 -13.77
CA SER A 216 -0.06 37.70 -14.23
C SER A 216 0.57 39.10 -14.16
N ALA A 217 1.51 39.33 -13.24
CA ALA A 217 2.24 40.58 -13.12
C ALA A 217 3.46 40.71 -14.05
N ARG A 218 3.78 39.69 -14.88
CA ARG A 218 4.91 39.78 -15.82
C ARG A 218 4.65 40.92 -16.83
N PRO A 219 5.50 41.96 -16.89
CA PRO A 219 5.41 42.94 -17.96
C PRO A 219 5.63 42.21 -19.30
N GLY A 220 4.78 42.51 -20.29
CA GLY A 220 4.80 41.85 -21.60
C GLY A 220 6.22 41.81 -22.21
N LEU A 221 6.49 40.77 -22.99
CA LEU A 221 7.79 40.56 -23.62
C LEU A 221 8.09 41.75 -24.55
N LYS A 222 9.23 42.42 -24.31
CA LYS A 222 9.71 43.46 -25.23
C LYS A 222 10.30 42.79 -26.46
N LEU A 223 9.70 43.04 -27.61
CA LEU A 223 10.22 42.65 -28.90
C LEU A 223 11.37 43.59 -29.29
N LEU A 224 12.33 43.07 -30.07
CA LEU A 224 13.51 43.80 -30.53
C LEU A 224 13.16 45.09 -31.31
N SER A 225 11.93 45.21 -31.82
CA SER A 225 11.39 46.39 -32.49
C SER A 225 10.89 47.49 -31.53
N GLY A 226 11.03 47.31 -30.22
CA GLY A 226 10.57 48.26 -29.20
C GLY A 226 9.08 48.12 -28.83
N SER A 227 8.35 47.23 -29.51
CA SER A 227 6.95 46.91 -29.18
C SER A 227 6.88 45.90 -28.01
N THR A 228 5.87 46.02 -27.16
CA THR A 228 5.62 45.09 -26.05
C THR A 228 4.47 44.15 -26.42
N SER A 229 4.70 42.84 -26.36
CA SER A 229 3.63 41.84 -26.55
C SER A 229 3.21 41.27 -25.20
N ARG A 230 1.91 41.35 -24.91
CA ARG A 230 1.31 40.60 -23.81
C ARG A 230 0.68 39.34 -24.42
N LEU A 231 0.91 38.18 -23.80
CA LEU A 231 0.15 36.99 -24.13
C LEU A 231 -1.32 37.25 -23.76
N PRO A 232 -2.30 36.92 -24.61
CA PRO A 232 -3.70 37.13 -24.30
C PRO A 232 -4.11 36.28 -23.09
N GLU A 233 -4.72 36.92 -22.10
CA GLU A 233 -5.32 36.24 -20.94
C GLU A 233 -6.39 35.25 -21.48
N GLY A 234 -6.15 33.94 -21.28
CA GLY A 234 -7.07 32.88 -21.72
C GLY A 234 -6.54 31.92 -22.80
N ALA A 235 -5.31 32.07 -23.30
CA ALA A 235 -4.76 31.13 -24.28
C ALA A 235 -4.41 29.73 -23.71
N GLY A 236 -4.43 29.55 -22.39
CA GLY A 236 -4.16 28.26 -21.73
C GLY A 236 -5.38 27.34 -21.64
N GLU A 237 -6.59 27.89 -21.40
CA GLU A 237 -7.80 27.06 -21.21
C GLU A 237 -8.40 26.58 -22.54
N ALA A 238 -8.20 27.31 -23.64
CA ALA A 238 -8.77 26.95 -24.94
C ALA A 238 -8.08 25.74 -25.62
N ALA A 239 -6.86 25.38 -25.18
CA ALA A 239 -6.13 24.23 -25.74
C ALA A 239 -6.42 22.91 -25.00
N GLU A 240 -6.80 22.96 -23.71
CA GLU A 240 -7.02 21.74 -22.91
C GLU A 240 -8.46 21.21 -23.03
N ALA A 241 -9.42 22.04 -23.46
CA ALA A 241 -10.82 21.64 -23.62
C ALA A 241 -11.13 20.87 -24.92
N LYS A 242 -10.18 20.75 -25.87
CA LYS A 242 -10.45 20.13 -27.18
C LYS A 242 -10.07 18.66 -27.32
N ASP A 243 -9.41 18.06 -26.32
CA ASP A 243 -8.89 16.68 -26.40
C ASP A 243 -9.58 15.69 -25.44
N ARG A 244 -10.72 16.07 -24.85
CA ARG A 244 -11.60 15.15 -24.10
C ARG A 244 -12.97 15.06 -24.76
N GLN A 245 -13.03 14.48 -25.97
CA GLN A 245 -14.26 13.83 -26.43
C GLN A 245 -14.27 12.38 -25.92
N PRO A 246 -15.31 11.92 -25.22
CA PRO A 246 -15.54 10.49 -25.07
C PRO A 246 -15.96 9.93 -26.45
N GLY A 247 -15.28 8.86 -26.89
CA GLY A 247 -15.66 8.12 -28.09
C GLY A 247 -17.08 7.54 -27.97
N PRO A 248 -17.77 7.34 -29.11
CA PRO A 248 -19.15 6.86 -29.12
C PRO A 248 -19.27 5.43 -28.57
N ALA A 249 -20.43 5.20 -27.93
CA ALA A 249 -20.86 3.99 -27.23
C ALA A 249 -20.80 2.70 -28.06
#